data_AF-A0A7C6YSA1-F1
#
_entry.id   AF-A0A7C6YSA1-F1
#
_cell.length_a   1.000
_cell.length_b   1.000
_cell.length_c   1.000
_cell.angle_alpha   90.00
_cell.angle_beta   90.00
_cell.angle_gamma   90.00
#
_symmetry.space_group_name_H-M   'P 1'
#
loop_
_entity.id
_entity.type
_entity.pdbx_description
1 polymer ?
#
loop_
_entity_poly.entity_id
_entity_poly.type
_entity_poly.pdbx_seq_one_letter_code
_entity_poly.pdbx_strand_id
1 'polypeptide(L)'
;MERSEELLLKMMDYEKGCPQRITHFLKVLAFAKLLGAMAGIDDKTSLILDTAAIVHDIGIKRSLEKYGTACGKQQETEGPPLAEAMLESLGYEPEVVRRVSYLVANHHTYEDIQGLDYQILVEADFLVNIEGRQLSRRDLAEIRRDIFQTEAGRAVFDKLYPQGMAK
;
A
#
# COMPACT_ATOMS: atom_id res chain seq x y z
N MET A 1 4.41 -4.80 23.29
CA MET A 1 4.46 -4.17 21.96
C MET A 1 3.29 -4.75 21.20
N GLU A 2 2.48 -3.91 20.57
CA GLU A 2 1.34 -4.39 19.77
C GLU A 2 1.87 -5.15 18.54
N ARG A 3 1.12 -6.13 18.03
CA ARG A 3 1.59 -6.98 16.91
C ARG A 3 1.90 -6.18 15.63
N SER A 4 1.21 -5.05 15.41
CA SER A 4 1.48 -4.13 14.31
C SER A 4 2.83 -3.40 14.46
N GLU A 5 3.25 -3.10 15.69
CA GLU A 5 4.54 -2.47 15.97
C GLU A 5 5.70 -3.46 15.75
N GLU A 6 5.50 -4.73 16.11
CA GLU A 6 6.44 -5.82 15.80
C GLU A 6 6.62 -6.01 14.29
N LEU A 7 5.52 -5.99 13.52
CA LEU A 7 5.58 -6.07 12.07
C LEU A 7 6.32 -4.87 11.46
N LEU A 8 6.03 -3.65 11.92
CA LEU A 8 6.73 -2.45 11.48
C LEU A 8 8.24 -2.56 11.69
N LEU A 9 8.68 -2.93 12.89
CA LEU A 9 10.12 -3.10 13.18
C LEU A 9 10.74 -4.19 12.31
N LYS A 10 10.04 -5.32 12.11
CA LYS A 10 10.51 -6.41 11.27
C LYS A 10 10.65 -6.02 9.79
N MET A 11 9.71 -5.22 9.28
CA MET A 11 9.77 -4.69 7.92
C MET A 11 10.87 -3.62 7.78
N MET A 12 11.07 -2.77 8.79
CA MET A 12 12.19 -1.83 8.83
C MET A 12 13.55 -2.55 8.85
N ASP A 13 13.66 -3.65 9.58
CA ASP A 13 14.86 -4.49 9.58
C ASP A 13 15.09 -5.17 8.23
N TYR A 14 14.02 -5.61 7.56
CA TYR A 14 14.11 -6.16 6.20
C TYR A 14 14.62 -5.11 5.19
N GLU A 15 14.14 -3.88 5.32
CA GLU A 15 14.50 -2.72 4.48
C GLU A 15 15.69 -1.90 4.98
N LYS A 16 16.44 -2.45 5.95
CA LYS A 16 17.57 -1.77 6.58
C LYS A 16 18.56 -1.22 5.54
N GLY A 17 18.86 0.07 5.67
CA GLY A 17 19.74 0.78 4.74
C GLY A 17 19.02 1.47 3.58
N CYS A 18 17.68 1.37 3.48
CA CYS A 18 16.89 2.13 2.51
C CYS A 18 15.85 3.03 3.18
N PRO A 19 16.21 4.26 3.59
CA PRO A 19 15.28 5.20 4.20
C PRO A 19 14.06 5.51 3.32
N GLN A 20 14.22 5.52 1.99
CA GLN A 20 13.14 5.79 1.06
C GLN A 20 12.05 4.72 1.14
N ARG A 21 12.40 3.43 1.11
CA ARG A 21 11.41 2.34 1.23
C ARG A 21 10.79 2.27 2.62
N ILE A 22 11.59 2.50 3.67
CA ILE A 22 11.09 2.56 5.05
C ILE A 22 10.05 3.69 5.20
N THR A 23 10.38 4.89 4.74
CA THR A 23 9.47 6.04 4.87
C THR A 23 8.27 5.94 3.93
N HIS A 24 8.39 5.25 2.79
CA HIS A 24 7.28 4.98 1.87
C HIS A 24 6.16 4.21 2.56
N PHE A 25 6.41 2.98 3.03
CA PHE A 25 5.34 2.18 3.64
C PHE A 25 4.80 2.81 4.93
N LEU A 26 5.59 3.59 5.66
CA LEU A 26 5.11 4.34 6.83
C LEU A 26 4.09 5.42 6.44
N LYS A 27 4.32 6.14 5.34
CA LYS A 27 3.35 7.09 4.79
C LYS A 27 2.11 6.38 4.25
N VAL A 28 2.29 5.27 3.53
CA VAL A 28 1.19 4.45 3.00
C VAL A 28 0.32 3.94 4.15
N LEU A 29 0.92 3.41 5.23
CA LEU A 29 0.20 2.99 6.43
C LEU A 29 -0.62 4.14 7.04
N ALA A 30 -0.05 5.34 7.14
CA ALA A 30 -0.76 6.49 7.69
C ALA A 30 -1.99 6.87 6.84
N PHE A 31 -1.86 6.88 5.50
CA PHE A 31 -2.99 7.10 4.61
C PHE A 31 -4.00 5.96 4.66
N ALA A 32 -3.56 4.70 4.64
CA ALA A 32 -4.43 3.54 4.72
C ALA A 32 -5.32 3.57 5.98
N LYS A 33 -4.73 3.88 7.14
CA LYS A 33 -5.47 4.07 8.40
C LYS A 33 -6.51 5.18 8.32
N LEU A 34 -6.13 6.34 7.78
CA LEU A 34 -7.04 7.48 7.63
C LEU A 34 -8.22 7.14 6.70
N LEU A 35 -7.91 6.57 5.54
CA LEU A 35 -8.90 6.21 4.53
C LEU A 35 -9.83 5.10 5.03
N GLY A 36 -9.29 4.06 5.68
CA GLY A 36 -10.05 2.99 6.31
C GLY A 36 -11.02 3.52 7.37
N ALA A 37 -10.55 4.39 8.27
CA ALA A 37 -11.40 5.00 9.29
C ALA A 37 -12.52 5.86 8.68
N MET A 38 -12.22 6.66 7.66
CA MET A 38 -13.22 7.46 6.95
C MET A 38 -14.25 6.61 6.18
N ALA A 39 -13.83 5.45 5.67
CA ALA A 39 -14.68 4.52 4.95
C ALA A 39 -15.51 3.61 5.88
N GLY A 40 -15.27 3.63 7.20
CA GLY A 40 -16.03 2.85 8.17
C GLY A 40 -15.82 1.34 8.05
N ILE A 41 -14.62 0.90 7.66
CA ILE A 41 -14.30 -0.54 7.58
C ILE A 41 -14.26 -1.17 8.99
N ASP A 42 -14.62 -2.45 9.08
CA ASP A 42 -14.57 -3.17 10.36
C ASP A 42 -13.13 -3.47 10.81
N ASP A 43 -12.98 -3.84 12.09
CA ASP A 43 -11.68 -4.08 12.73
C ASP A 43 -10.85 -5.15 12.01
N LYS A 44 -11.49 -6.19 11.45
CA LYS A 44 -10.79 -7.26 10.74
C LYS A 44 -10.26 -6.75 9.40
N THR A 45 -11.08 -6.02 8.64
CA THR A 45 -10.64 -5.36 7.40
C THR A 45 -9.57 -4.32 7.67
N SER A 46 -9.66 -3.55 8.76
CA SER A 46 -8.63 -2.59 9.17
C SER A 46 -7.31 -3.29 9.50
N LEU A 47 -7.33 -4.40 10.24
CA LEU A 47 -6.14 -5.19 10.52
C LEU A 47 -5.47 -5.67 9.23
N ILE A 48 -6.25 -6.20 8.28
CA ILE A 48 -5.75 -6.68 6.99
C ILE A 48 -5.13 -5.53 6.18
N LEU A 49 -5.84 -4.41 6.07
CA LEU A 49 -5.39 -3.22 5.34
C LEU A 49 -4.07 -2.67 5.92
N ASP A 50 -4.02 -2.48 7.24
CA ASP A 50 -2.82 -1.98 7.92
C ASP A 50 -1.63 -2.91 7.72
N THR A 51 -1.87 -4.22 7.85
CA THR A 51 -0.85 -5.25 7.66
C THR A 51 -0.32 -5.23 6.22
N ALA A 52 -1.22 -5.18 5.23
CA ALA A 52 -0.87 -5.12 3.82
C ALA A 52 -0.13 -3.82 3.47
N ALA A 53 -0.55 -2.67 4.01
CA ALA A 53 0.14 -1.40 3.80
C ALA A 53 1.60 -1.44 4.28
N ILE A 54 1.90 -2.15 5.38
CA ILE A 54 3.27 -2.31 5.86
C ILE A 54 4.12 -3.14 4.89
N VAL A 55 3.56 -4.21 4.31
CA VAL A 55 4.33 -5.21 3.55
C VAL A 55 4.11 -5.18 2.03
N HIS A 56 3.28 -4.29 1.48
CA HIS A 56 2.91 -4.30 0.04
C HIS A 56 4.14 -4.35 -0.88
N ASP A 57 5.14 -3.53 -0.58
CA ASP A 57 6.37 -3.37 -1.37
C ASP A 57 7.50 -4.35 -0.99
N ILE A 58 7.25 -5.36 -0.15
CA ILE A 58 8.28 -6.31 0.32
C ILE A 58 8.97 -7.06 -0.84
N GLY A 59 8.31 -7.15 -1.99
CA GLY A 59 8.85 -7.76 -3.21
C GLY A 59 9.96 -6.94 -3.89
N ILE A 60 10.15 -5.65 -3.57
CA ILE A 60 11.13 -4.79 -4.27
C ILE A 60 12.55 -5.34 -4.16
N LYS A 61 13.01 -5.64 -2.94
CA LYS A 61 14.39 -6.08 -2.69
C LYS A 61 14.70 -7.37 -3.44
N ARG A 62 13.79 -8.35 -3.38
CA ARG A 62 13.94 -9.62 -4.08
C ARG A 62 13.90 -9.45 -5.60
N SER A 63 13.06 -8.55 -6.10
CA SER A 63 12.99 -8.22 -7.51
C SER A 63 14.32 -7.64 -8.02
N LEU A 64 14.90 -6.69 -7.28
CA LEU A 64 16.19 -6.10 -7.62
C LEU A 64 17.33 -7.14 -7.62
N GLU A 65 17.38 -8.03 -6.62
CA GLU A 65 18.37 -9.10 -6.54
C GLU A 65 18.28 -10.07 -7.72
N LYS A 66 17.07 -10.43 -8.14
CA LYS A 66 16.81 -11.46 -9.15
C LYS A 66 16.83 -10.93 -10.58
N TYR A 67 16.35 -9.71 -10.80
CA TYR A 67 16.09 -9.16 -12.13
C TYR A 67 16.84 -7.85 -12.42
N GLY A 68 17.51 -7.25 -11.43
CA GLY A 68 18.11 -5.91 -11.55
C GLY A 68 17.09 -4.77 -11.69
N THR A 69 15.79 -5.08 -11.60
CA THR A 69 14.66 -4.15 -11.74
C THR A 69 13.55 -4.57 -10.75
N ALA A 70 12.59 -3.68 -10.50
CA ALA A 70 11.46 -3.96 -9.60
C ALA A 70 10.15 -3.34 -10.14
N CYS A 71 9.70 -3.79 -11.32
CA CYS A 71 8.39 -3.38 -11.83
C CYS A 71 7.26 -4.08 -11.05
N GLY A 72 6.03 -3.55 -11.13
CA GLY A 72 4.88 -4.05 -10.35
C GLY A 72 4.70 -5.56 -10.45
N LYS A 73 4.73 -6.13 -11.67
CA LYS A 73 4.60 -7.58 -11.88
C LYS A 73 5.69 -8.42 -11.20
N GLN A 74 6.92 -7.90 -11.10
CA GLN A 74 7.99 -8.59 -10.38
C GLN A 74 7.73 -8.56 -8.88
N GLN A 75 7.30 -7.42 -8.35
CA GLN A 75 6.97 -7.27 -6.93
C GLN A 75 5.78 -8.14 -6.54
N GLU A 76 4.72 -8.16 -7.35
CA GLU A 76 3.55 -9.02 -7.18
C GLU A 76 3.88 -10.51 -7.25
N THR A 77 4.95 -10.88 -7.96
CA THR A 77 5.43 -12.27 -8.02
C THR A 77 6.29 -12.64 -6.81
N GLU A 78 7.23 -11.77 -6.43
CA GLU A 78 8.23 -12.09 -5.40
C GLU A 78 7.75 -11.73 -3.97
N GLY A 79 6.81 -10.80 -3.84
CA GLY A 79 6.32 -10.26 -2.57
C GLY A 79 5.48 -11.23 -1.72
N PRO A 80 4.46 -11.92 -2.28
CA PRO A 80 3.55 -12.77 -1.50
C PRO A 80 4.24 -13.82 -0.62
N PRO A 81 5.21 -14.62 -1.10
CA PRO A 81 5.87 -15.61 -0.24
C PRO A 81 6.72 -14.96 0.87
N LEU A 82 7.22 -13.74 0.67
CA LEU A 82 7.97 -13.01 1.70
C LEU A 82 7.04 -12.45 2.77
N ALA A 83 5.90 -11.89 2.35
CA ALA A 83 4.85 -11.42 3.26
C ALA A 83 4.31 -12.57 4.11
N GLU A 84 3.99 -13.71 3.48
CA GLU A 84 3.51 -14.92 4.16
C GLU A 84 4.48 -15.37 5.26
N ALA A 85 5.75 -15.61 4.90
CA ALA A 85 6.76 -16.03 5.87
C ALA A 85 6.96 -15.02 7.02
N MET A 86 6.91 -13.72 6.72
CA MET A 86 7.05 -12.67 7.74
C MET A 86 5.86 -12.70 8.71
N LEU A 87 4.64 -12.76 8.20
CA LEU A 87 3.42 -12.74 9.02
C LEU A 87 3.24 -14.03 9.83
N GLU A 88 3.50 -15.20 9.23
CA GLU A 88 3.45 -16.49 9.94
C GLU A 88 4.43 -16.52 11.12
N SER A 89 5.65 -16.01 10.93
CA SER A 89 6.65 -15.96 11.99
C SER A 89 6.29 -15.01 13.14
N LEU A 90 5.31 -14.12 12.94
CA LEU A 90 4.75 -13.23 13.96
C LEU A 90 3.39 -13.73 14.50
N GLY A 91 2.96 -14.92 14.08
CA GLY A 91 1.73 -15.56 14.57
C GLY A 91 0.45 -14.88 14.10
N TYR A 92 0.44 -14.28 12.90
CA TYR A 92 -0.80 -13.82 12.29
C TYR A 92 -1.70 -14.98 11.91
N GLU A 93 -3.01 -14.79 12.07
CA GLU A 93 -4.01 -15.81 11.72
C GLU A 93 -3.95 -16.17 10.23
N PRO A 94 -4.08 -17.45 9.86
CA PRO A 94 -3.94 -17.90 8.47
C PRO A 94 -4.85 -17.18 7.47
N GLU A 95 -6.04 -16.74 7.90
CA GLU A 95 -6.95 -15.96 7.04
C GLU A 95 -6.41 -14.56 6.73
N VAL A 96 -5.84 -13.89 7.73
CA VAL A 96 -5.19 -12.58 7.55
C VAL A 96 -3.98 -12.73 6.64
N VAL A 97 -3.14 -13.75 6.87
CA VAL A 97 -1.97 -14.05 6.03
C VAL A 97 -2.40 -14.24 4.58
N ARG A 98 -3.38 -15.10 4.30
CA ARG A 98 -3.86 -15.33 2.93
C ARG A 98 -4.38 -14.06 2.27
N ARG A 99 -5.16 -13.25 2.98
CA ARG A 99 -5.70 -12.02 2.41
C ARG A 99 -4.61 -10.98 2.15
N VAL A 100 -3.68 -10.79 3.08
CA VAL A 100 -2.56 -9.86 2.90
C VAL A 100 -1.66 -10.32 1.76
N SER A 101 -1.32 -11.60 1.67
CA SER A 101 -0.55 -12.13 0.53
C SER A 101 -1.26 -11.91 -0.80
N TYR A 102 -2.59 -12.04 -0.84
CA TYR A 102 -3.38 -11.68 -2.03
C TYR A 102 -3.26 -10.18 -2.35
N LEU A 103 -3.36 -9.28 -1.37
CA LEU A 103 -3.21 -7.84 -1.61
C LEU A 103 -1.81 -7.50 -2.13
N VAL A 104 -0.76 -8.07 -1.53
CA VAL A 104 0.63 -7.94 -1.99
C VAL A 104 0.79 -8.45 -3.42
N ALA A 105 0.12 -9.54 -3.78
CA ALA A 105 0.17 -10.13 -5.13
C ALA A 105 -0.54 -9.31 -6.21
N ASN A 106 -1.31 -8.29 -5.85
CA ASN A 106 -2.14 -7.56 -6.80
C ASN A 106 -2.07 -6.03 -6.64
N HIS A 107 -1.30 -5.46 -5.71
CA HIS A 107 -1.35 -4.02 -5.44
C HIS A 107 -0.93 -3.09 -6.62
N HIS A 108 -0.34 -3.62 -7.71
CA HIS A 108 -0.09 -2.89 -8.97
C HIS A 108 -1.11 -3.23 -10.07
N THR A 109 -2.16 -3.97 -9.74
CA THR A 109 -3.24 -4.40 -10.64
C THR A 109 -4.51 -3.58 -10.36
N TYR A 110 -4.86 -2.64 -11.23
CA TYR A 110 -5.98 -1.71 -10.95
C TYR A 110 -7.31 -2.13 -11.57
N GLU A 111 -7.32 -3.29 -12.22
CA GLU A 111 -8.52 -3.90 -12.79
C GLU A 111 -9.07 -4.95 -11.82
N ASP A 112 -10.40 -5.11 -11.79
CA ASP A 112 -11.08 -6.12 -10.96
C ASP A 112 -10.70 -6.09 -9.47
N ILE A 113 -10.67 -4.88 -8.87
CA ILE A 113 -10.36 -4.71 -7.45
C ILE A 113 -11.44 -5.37 -6.58
N GLN A 114 -11.07 -6.49 -5.96
CA GLN A 114 -11.93 -7.26 -5.07
C GLN A 114 -11.74 -6.84 -3.62
N GLY A 115 -12.64 -6.02 -3.08
CA GLY A 115 -12.70 -5.65 -1.66
C GLY A 115 -12.26 -4.21 -1.36
N LEU A 116 -12.79 -3.66 -0.26
CA LEU A 116 -12.57 -2.26 0.11
C LEU A 116 -11.17 -2.02 0.70
N ASP A 117 -10.60 -2.99 1.43
CA ASP A 117 -9.19 -3.03 1.82
C ASP A 117 -8.26 -2.91 0.61
N TYR A 118 -8.57 -3.62 -0.47
CA TYR A 118 -7.76 -3.58 -1.68
C TYR A 118 -7.81 -2.20 -2.34
N GLN A 119 -9.02 -1.66 -2.56
CA GLN A 119 -9.17 -0.32 -3.14
C GLN A 119 -8.45 0.74 -2.30
N ILE A 120 -8.57 0.68 -0.97
CA ILE A 120 -7.94 1.64 -0.08
C ILE A 120 -6.40 1.49 -0.08
N LEU A 121 -5.88 0.26 -0.15
CA LEU A 121 -4.43 0.04 -0.26
C LEU A 121 -3.88 0.69 -1.53
N VAL A 122 -4.52 0.49 -2.68
CA VAL A 122 -4.14 1.11 -3.95
C VAL A 122 -4.19 2.64 -3.84
N GLU A 123 -5.28 3.20 -3.32
CA GLU A 123 -5.42 4.65 -3.15
C GLU A 123 -4.35 5.23 -2.22
N ALA A 124 -4.06 4.57 -1.09
CA ALA A 124 -3.04 5.00 -0.14
C ALA A 124 -1.63 4.97 -0.74
N ASP A 125 -1.28 3.90 -1.46
CA ASP A 125 0.01 3.80 -2.14
C ASP A 125 0.14 4.88 -3.24
N PHE A 126 -0.91 5.08 -4.04
CA PHE A 126 -0.91 6.12 -5.06
C PHE A 126 -0.67 7.52 -4.49
N LEU A 127 -1.31 7.89 -3.36
CA LEU A 127 -1.12 9.19 -2.72
C LEU A 127 0.36 9.47 -2.40
N VAL A 128 1.09 8.46 -1.93
CA VAL A 128 2.52 8.59 -1.64
C VAL A 128 3.34 8.60 -2.92
N ASN A 129 2.99 7.76 -3.90
CA ASN A 129 3.72 7.66 -5.16
C ASN A 129 3.71 8.95 -5.99
N ILE A 130 2.62 9.72 -5.94
CA ILE A 130 2.51 10.99 -6.67
C ILE A 130 2.99 12.21 -5.86
N GLU A 131 3.36 12.02 -4.60
CA GLU A 131 3.90 13.10 -3.75
C GLU A 131 5.16 13.71 -4.39
N GLY A 132 5.22 15.03 -4.45
CA GLY A 132 6.37 15.76 -4.98
C GLY A 132 6.57 15.68 -6.51
N ARG A 133 5.71 14.95 -7.24
CA ARG A 133 5.75 14.90 -8.71
C ARG A 133 5.11 16.16 -9.32
N GLN A 134 5.66 16.62 -10.44
CA GLN A 134 5.04 17.66 -11.25
C GLN A 134 4.04 17.02 -12.22
N LEU A 135 2.76 17.01 -11.85
CA LEU A 135 1.66 16.47 -12.65
C LEU A 135 0.82 17.60 -13.24
N SER A 136 0.34 17.44 -14.47
CA SER A 136 -0.57 18.40 -15.07
C SER A 136 -1.97 18.31 -14.45
N ARG A 137 -2.79 19.35 -14.63
CA ARG A 137 -4.23 19.28 -14.24
C ARG A 137 -4.95 18.11 -14.89
N ARG A 138 -4.57 17.76 -16.12
CA ARG A 138 -5.15 16.63 -16.84
C ARG A 138 -4.77 15.31 -16.17
N ASP A 139 -3.48 15.13 -15.86
CA ASP A 139 -2.99 13.91 -15.20
C ASP A 139 -3.64 13.73 -13.83
N LEU A 140 -3.74 14.80 -13.04
CA LEU A 140 -4.43 14.76 -11.74
C LEU A 140 -5.91 14.40 -11.87
N ALA A 141 -6.60 14.93 -12.89
CA ALA A 141 -8.01 14.61 -13.14
C ALA A 141 -8.19 13.15 -13.57
N GLU A 142 -7.31 12.63 -14.42
CA GLU A 142 -7.32 11.23 -14.86
C GLU A 142 -7.02 10.29 -13.67
N ILE A 143 -5.96 10.56 -12.90
CA ILE A 143 -5.62 9.81 -11.68
C ILE A 143 -6.79 9.81 -10.69
N ARG A 144 -7.36 10.98 -10.39
CA ARG A 144 -8.52 11.09 -9.48
C ARG A 144 -9.71 10.26 -9.96
N ARG A 145 -9.95 10.19 -11.27
CA ARG A 145 -11.07 9.44 -11.85
C ARG A 145 -10.81 7.94 -11.85
N ASP A 146 -9.60 7.52 -12.19
CA ASP A 146 -9.28 6.12 -12.49
C ASP A 146 -8.86 5.35 -11.24
N ILE A 147 -8.11 6.00 -10.34
CA ILE A 147 -7.57 5.36 -9.14
C ILE A 147 -8.47 5.55 -7.92
N PHE A 148 -8.98 6.76 -7.70
CA PHE A 148 -9.69 7.11 -6.47
C PHE A 148 -11.19 6.84 -6.57
N GLN A 149 -11.59 5.62 -6.22
CA GLN A 149 -12.96 5.14 -6.28
C GLN A 149 -13.73 5.31 -4.97
N THR A 150 -13.05 5.30 -3.81
CA THR A 150 -13.71 5.53 -2.53
C THR A 150 -14.04 7.01 -2.31
N GLU A 151 -15.09 7.29 -1.52
CA GLU A 151 -15.37 8.67 -1.09
C GLU A 151 -14.22 9.23 -0.23
N ALA A 152 -13.65 8.41 0.64
CA ALA A 152 -12.52 8.78 1.50
C ALA A 152 -11.28 9.16 0.67
N GLY A 153 -10.90 8.31 -0.29
CA GLY A 153 -9.76 8.53 -1.17
C GLY A 153 -9.91 9.80 -1.99
N ARG A 154 -11.09 10.02 -2.60
CA ARG A 154 -11.39 11.26 -3.31
C ARG A 154 -11.32 12.49 -2.41
N ALA A 155 -11.86 12.41 -1.20
CA ALA A 155 -11.84 13.52 -0.24
C ALA A 155 -10.42 13.89 0.22
N VAL A 156 -9.54 12.89 0.43
CA VAL A 156 -8.14 13.14 0.79
C VAL A 156 -7.34 13.63 -0.42
N PHE A 157 -7.54 13.03 -1.60
CA PHE A 157 -6.91 13.47 -2.84
C PHE A 157 -7.21 14.95 -3.13
N ASP A 158 -8.49 15.35 -3.02
CA ASP A 158 -8.91 16.74 -3.29
C ASP A 158 -8.33 17.76 -2.30
N LYS A 159 -7.92 17.32 -1.09
CA LYS A 159 -7.22 18.18 -0.12
C LYS A 159 -5.75 18.36 -0.47
N LEU A 160 -5.10 17.31 -0.98
CA LEU A 160 -3.69 17.36 -1.40
C LEU A 160 -3.51 18.07 -2.74
N TYR A 161 -4.49 17.91 -3.64
CA TYR A 161 -4.47 18.42 -5.00
C TYR A 161 -5.73 19.26 -5.28
N PRO A 162 -5.90 20.42 -4.63
CA PRO A 162 -7.10 21.23 -4.78
C PRO A 162 -7.26 21.74 -6.20
N GLN A 163 -8.50 21.77 -6.67
CA GLN A 163 -8.92 22.38 -7.94
C GLN A 163 -8.44 23.85 -7.97
N GLY A 164 -7.36 24.12 -8.71
CA GLY A 164 -6.75 25.45 -8.74
C GLY A 164 -5.23 25.46 -8.90
N MET A 165 -4.52 24.42 -8.48
CA MET A 165 -3.07 24.26 -8.71
C MET A 165 -2.71 23.91 -10.18
N ALA A 166 -3.20 24.67 -11.18
CA ALA A 166 -2.41 24.81 -12.41
C ALA A 166 -1.43 25.94 -12.18
N LYS A 167 -0.22 25.71 -12.63
CA LYS A 167 0.42 26.72 -13.45
C LYS A 167 -0.07 26.55 -14.88
#